data_AF-A0A7T5ERX1-F1
#
_entry.id   AF-A0A7T5ERX1-F1
#
_cell.length_a   1.000
_cell.length_b   1.000
_cell.length_c   1.000
_cell.angle_alpha   90.00
_cell.angle_beta   90.00
_cell.angle_gamma   90.00
#
_symmetry.space_group_name_H-M   'P 1'
#
loop_
_entity.id
_entity.type
_entity.pdbx_description
1 polymer ?
#
loop_
_entity_poly.entity_id
_entity_poly.type
_entity_poly.pdbx_seq_one_letter_code
_entity_poly.pdbx_strand_id
1 'polypeptide(L)'
;MRLGLNVEFDGKNYDILELPGEAFIQLIPGLSQKQFHRIDNYFTDFWSEPTLRRRHVLEFAADQTGTSIDYIMLNRDAIDFDDHDLGAYVQQQTKQGNRPS
;
A
#
# COMPACT_ATOMS: atom_id res chain seq x y z
N MET A 1 -3.01 -7.35 -11.32
CA MET A 1 -2.51 -6.10 -11.94
C MET A 1 -1.05 -5.97 -11.50
N ARG A 2 -0.10 -5.72 -12.40
CA ARG A 2 1.34 -5.60 -12.04
C ARG A 2 1.71 -4.12 -11.97
N LEU A 3 2.46 -3.71 -10.95
CA LEU A 3 2.99 -2.33 -10.89
C LEU A 3 4.13 -2.12 -11.88
N GLY A 4 4.70 -3.21 -12.44
CA GLY A 4 5.77 -3.13 -13.44
C GLY A 4 7.15 -2.88 -12.84
N LEU A 5 7.24 -2.77 -11.52
CA LEU A 5 8.47 -2.74 -10.75
C LEU A 5 8.79 -4.16 -10.26
N ASN A 6 9.91 -4.70 -10.73
CA ASN A 6 10.44 -5.97 -10.26
C ASN A 6 11.58 -5.73 -9.27
N VAL A 7 11.56 -6.44 -8.15
CA VAL A 7 12.60 -6.39 -7.12
C VAL A 7 13.20 -7.78 -6.98
N GLU A 8 14.53 -7.83 -6.88
CA GLU A 8 15.23 -9.07 -6.55
C GLU A 8 15.20 -9.28 -5.03
N PHE A 9 14.67 -10.42 -4.60
CA PHE A 9 14.65 -10.84 -3.20
C PHE A 9 14.99 -12.33 -3.13
N ASP A 10 15.94 -12.70 -2.27
CA ASP A 10 16.40 -14.10 -2.11
C ASP A 10 16.81 -14.78 -3.44
N GLY A 11 17.48 -14.03 -4.32
CA GLY A 11 17.94 -14.52 -5.63
C GLY A 11 16.84 -14.76 -6.67
N LYS A 12 15.62 -14.26 -6.43
CA LYS A 12 14.48 -14.35 -7.36
C LYS A 12 13.88 -12.97 -7.63
N ASN A 13 13.36 -12.78 -8.84
CA ASN A 13 12.64 -11.57 -9.22
C ASN A 13 11.17 -11.70 -8.85
N TYR A 14 10.66 -10.70 -8.13
CA TYR A 14 9.26 -10.59 -7.74
C TYR A 14 8.67 -9.28 -8.26
N ASP A 15 7.41 -9.29 -8.67
CA ASP A 15 6.63 -8.05 -8.69
C ASP A 15 6.47 -7.59 -7.24
N ILE A 16 6.61 -6.28 -6.98
CA ILE A 16 6.49 -5.72 -5.62
C ILE A 16 5.23 -6.21 -4.90
N LEU A 17 4.11 -6.32 -5.63
CA LEU A 17 2.83 -6.74 -5.05
C LEU A 17 2.80 -8.22 -4.66
N GLU A 18 3.73 -9.02 -5.17
CA GLU A 18 3.83 -10.46 -4.92
C GLU A 18 4.89 -10.81 -3.87
N LEU A 19 5.62 -9.81 -3.34
CA LEU A 19 6.65 -10.03 -2.32
C LEU A 19 6.09 -10.70 -1.05
N PRO A 20 6.93 -11.45 -0.31
CA PRO A 20 6.59 -11.82 1.07
C PRO A 20 6.24 -10.58 1.89
N GLY A 21 5.25 -10.67 2.80
CA GLY A 21 4.77 -9.52 3.56
C GLY A 21 5.89 -8.80 4.33
N GLU A 22 6.83 -9.55 4.88
CA GLU A 22 8.00 -9.02 5.59
C GLU A 22 8.91 -8.17 4.69
N ALA A 23 9.11 -8.61 3.44
CA ALA A 23 9.91 -7.87 2.46
C ALA A 23 9.15 -6.65 1.90
N PHE A 24 7.84 -6.78 1.72
CA PHE A 24 6.97 -5.70 1.25
C PHE A 24 6.99 -4.49 2.18
N ILE A 25 6.94 -4.70 3.49
CA ILE A 25 6.95 -3.60 4.48
C ILE A 25 8.24 -2.77 4.40
N GLN A 26 9.37 -3.43 4.13
CA GLN A 26 10.67 -2.76 4.00
C GLN A 26 10.75 -1.81 2.80
N LEU A 27 9.80 -1.91 1.85
CA LEU A 27 9.72 -1.02 0.69
C LEU A 27 9.00 0.30 0.97
N ILE A 28 8.36 0.44 2.14
CA ILE A 28 7.65 1.67 2.52
C ILE A 28 8.39 2.27 3.72
N PRO A 29 9.43 3.08 3.49
CA PRO A 29 10.13 3.72 4.59
C PRO A 29 9.17 4.65 5.34
N GLY A 30 9.32 4.71 6.65
CA GLY A 30 8.41 5.46 7.52
C GLY A 30 7.17 4.69 8.00
N LEU A 31 6.90 3.49 7.46
CA LEU A 31 5.83 2.61 7.93
C LEU A 31 6.37 1.49 8.83
N SER A 32 5.95 1.46 10.10
CA SER A 32 6.29 0.35 10.99
C SER A 32 5.47 -0.91 10.69
N GLN A 33 5.98 -2.09 11.06
CA GLN A 33 5.25 -3.36 10.90
C GLN A 33 3.87 -3.37 11.59
N LYS A 34 3.76 -2.71 12.74
CA LYS A 34 2.48 -2.59 13.45
C LYS A 34 1.47 -1.74 12.68
N GLN A 35 1.93 -0.62 12.10
CA GLN A 35 1.10 0.24 11.27
C GLN A 35 0.68 -0.47 9.99
N PHE A 36 1.60 -1.20 9.34
CA PHE A 36 1.27 -2.04 8.19
C PHE A 36 0.17 -3.05 8.53
N HIS A 37 0.31 -3.82 9.62
CA HIS A 37 -0.73 -4.78 10.01
C HIS A 37 -2.07 -4.11 10.31
N ARG A 38 -2.06 -2.90 10.89
CA ARG A 38 -3.30 -2.14 11.12
C ARG A 38 -3.98 -1.80 9.80
N ILE A 39 -3.22 -1.30 8.81
CA ILE A 39 -3.74 -0.99 7.47
C ILE A 39 -4.23 -2.27 6.78
N ASP A 40 -3.41 -3.32 6.73
CA ASP A 40 -3.71 -4.57 6.02
C ASP A 40 -4.96 -5.25 6.59
N ASN A 41 -5.10 -5.28 7.92
CA ASN A 41 -6.29 -5.79 8.58
C ASN A 41 -7.53 -4.95 8.24
N TYR A 42 -7.42 -3.62 8.30
CA TYR A 42 -8.54 -2.72 7.98
C TYR A 42 -8.96 -2.85 6.50
N PHE A 43 -8.00 -2.96 5.58
CA PHE A 43 -8.26 -3.07 4.14
C PHE A 43 -8.75 -4.45 3.70
N THR A 44 -8.56 -5.50 4.50
CA THR A 44 -9.00 -6.87 4.17
C THR A 44 -10.51 -6.95 3.95
N ASP A 45 -11.30 -6.16 4.68
CA ASP A 45 -12.76 -6.14 4.56
C ASP A 45 -13.25 -5.54 3.22
N PHE A 46 -12.41 -4.74 2.55
CA PHE A 46 -12.75 -4.06 1.29
C PHE A 46 -12.06 -4.69 0.09
N TRP A 47 -10.84 -5.20 0.26
CA TRP A 47 -10.02 -5.83 -0.77
C TRP A 47 -9.42 -7.14 -0.26
N SER A 48 -10.13 -8.24 -0.49
CA SER A 48 -9.72 -9.57 -0.04
C SER A 48 -8.49 -10.11 -0.79
N GLU A 49 -8.31 -9.71 -2.05
CA GLU A 49 -7.18 -10.13 -2.88
C GLU A 49 -5.88 -9.43 -2.43
N PRO A 50 -4.82 -10.20 -2.05
CA PRO A 50 -3.61 -9.63 -1.47
C PRO A 50 -2.85 -8.64 -2.35
N THR A 51 -2.75 -8.87 -3.66
CA THR A 51 -1.98 -7.97 -4.55
C THR A 51 -2.66 -6.61 -4.72
N LEU A 52 -3.99 -6.60 -4.84
CA LEU A 52 -4.82 -5.41 -4.88
C LEU A 52 -4.79 -4.67 -3.55
N ARG A 53 -4.86 -5.40 -2.43
CA ARG A 53 -4.75 -4.80 -1.11
C ARG A 53 -3.40 -4.13 -0.90
N ARG A 54 -2.29 -4.80 -1.27
CA ARG A 54 -0.94 -4.24 -1.20
C ARG A 54 -0.78 -3.00 -2.06
N ARG A 55 -1.38 -2.97 -3.25
CA ARG A 55 -1.44 -1.76 -4.06
C ARG A 55 -2.11 -0.62 -3.29
N HIS A 56 -3.24 -0.88 -2.63
CA HIS A 56 -3.91 0.13 -1.83
C HIS A 56 -3.11 0.55 -0.59
N VAL A 57 -2.30 -0.33 0.00
CA VAL A 57 -1.35 0.06 1.05
C VAL A 57 -0.32 1.05 0.51
N LEU A 58 0.25 0.80 -0.67
CA LEU A 58 1.20 1.71 -1.30
C LEU A 58 0.57 3.07 -1.66
N GLU A 59 -0.63 3.05 -2.25
CA GLU A 59 -1.40 4.25 -2.58
C GLU A 59 -1.71 5.07 -1.32
N PHE A 60 -2.23 4.41 -0.27
CA PHE A 60 -2.52 5.07 1.00
C PHE A 60 -1.27 5.70 1.61
N ALA A 61 -0.17 4.97 1.69
CA ALA A 61 1.09 5.47 2.25
C ALA A 61 1.66 6.63 1.40
N ALA A 62 1.46 6.60 0.08
CA ALA A 62 1.86 7.68 -0.81
C ALA A 62 1.02 8.95 -0.54
N ASP A 63 -0.29 8.80 -0.40
CA ASP A 63 -1.23 9.88 -0.07
C ASP A 63 -0.87 10.54 1.27
N GLN A 64 -0.60 9.74 2.31
CA GLN A 64 -0.23 10.25 3.64
C GLN A 64 1.06 11.08 3.64
N THR A 65 1.96 10.80 2.71
CA THR A 65 3.25 11.48 2.63
C THR A 65 3.32 12.49 1.49
N GLY A 66 2.20 12.75 0.80
CA GLY A 66 2.11 13.70 -0.30
C GLY A 66 3.01 13.35 -1.50
N THR A 67 3.29 12.07 -1.70
CA THR A 67 4.14 11.55 -2.78
C THR A 67 3.35 10.66 -3.73
N SER A 68 3.99 10.12 -4.76
CA SER A 68 3.40 9.05 -5.59
C SER A 68 4.00 7.68 -5.23
N ILE A 69 3.32 6.60 -5.63
CA ILE A 69 3.81 5.22 -5.44
C ILE A 69 5.24 5.06 -5.98
N ASP A 70 5.56 5.69 -7.12
CA ASP A 70 6.88 5.58 -7.76
C ASP A 70 8.01 6.16 -6.90
N TYR A 71 7.70 7.13 -6.03
CA TYR A 71 8.67 7.82 -5.18
C TYR A 71 8.57 7.42 -3.71
N ILE A 72 7.63 6.54 -3.34
CA ILE A 72 7.41 6.21 -1.92
C ILE A 72 8.62 5.56 -1.27
N MET A 73 9.38 4.76 -2.03
CA MET A 73 10.61 4.12 -1.54
C MET A 73 11.73 5.12 -1.22
N LEU A 74 11.63 6.34 -1.76
CA LEU A 74 12.60 7.41 -1.53
C LEU A 74 12.17 8.32 -0.38
N ASN A 75 10.90 8.26 0.02
CA ASN A 75 10.38 9.03 1.12
C ASN A 75 10.79 8.39 2.46
N ARG A 76 11.39 9.17 3.36
CA ARG A 76 11.84 8.72 4.69
C ARG A 76 11.04 9.35 5.82
N ASP A 77 10.04 10.16 5.50
CA ASP A 77 9.20 10.80 6.48
C ASP A 77 8.35 9.76 7.20
N ALA A 78 8.08 10.00 8.48
CA ALA A 78 7.20 9.12 9.25
C ALA A 78 5.79 9.18 8.67
N ILE A 79 5.14 8.02 8.58
CA ILE A 79 3.74 7.93 8.15
C ILE A 79 2.86 7.89 9.39
N ASP A 80 2.16 8.99 9.65
CA ASP A 80 1.20 9.12 10.73
C ASP A 80 -0.23 9.08 10.17
N PHE A 81 -1.08 8.22 10.74
CA PHE A 81 -2.48 8.10 10.34
C PHE A 81 -3.36 7.55 11.46
N ASP A 82 -4.65 7.85 11.40
CA ASP A 82 -5.68 7.33 12.28
C ASP A 82 -6.80 6.57 11.53
N ASP A 83 -7.87 6.19 12.25
CA ASP A 83 -8.99 5.45 11.66
C ASP A 83 -9.82 6.33 10.71
N HIS A 84 -9.83 7.66 10.91
CA HIS A 84 -10.50 8.59 10.01
C HIS A 84 -9.76 8.64 8.67
N ASP A 85 -8.43 8.66 8.67
CA ASP A 85 -7.63 8.63 7.45
C ASP A 85 -7.86 7.35 6.64
N LEU A 86 -7.87 6.19 7.31
CA LEU A 86 -8.18 4.90 6.69
C LEU A 86 -9.57 4.88 6.07
N GLY A 87 -10.57 5.37 6.81
CA GLY A 87 -11.95 5.45 6.36
C GLY A 87 -12.13 6.40 5.18
N ALA A 88 -11.48 7.57 5.22
CA ALA A 88 -11.51 8.56 4.15
C ALA A 88 -10.91 7.99 2.86
N TYR A 89 -9.76 7.31 2.96
CA TYR A 89 -9.12 6.66 1.82
C TYR A 89 -10.00 5.58 1.20
N VAL A 90 -10.54 4.66 2.01
CA VAL A 90 -11.45 3.60 1.53
C VAL A 90 -12.67 4.22 0.86
N GLN A 91 -13.25 5.26 1.47
CA GLN A 91 -14.41 5.94 0.91
C GLN A 91 -14.10 6.57 -0.44
N GLN A 92 -12.93 7.19 -0.60
CA GLN A 92 -12.48 7.76 -1.87
C GLN A 92 -12.34 6.69 -2.95
N GLN A 93 -11.64 5.58 -2.65
CA GLN A 93 -11.36 4.52 -3.63
C GLN A 93 -12.63 3.73 -4.00
N THR A 94 -13.50 3.44 -3.03
CA THR A 94 -14.74 2.71 -3.27
C THR A 94 -15.81 3.56 -3.96
N LYS A 95 -15.86 4.87 -3.71
CA LYS A 95 -16.77 5.79 -4.44
C LYS A 95 -16.37 5.98 -5.89
N GLN A 96 -15.08 5.92 -6.22
CA GLN A 96 -14.62 6.02 -7.61
C GLN A 96 -15.02 4.80 -8.46
N GLY A 97 -15.34 3.66 -7.86
CA GLY A 97 -15.84 2.45 -8.55
C GLY A 97 -17.25 2.53 -9.15
N ASN A 98 -17.98 3.64 -8.95
CA ASN A 98 -19.38 3.82 -9.37
C ASN A 98 -19.60 4.93 -10.41
N ARG A 99 -18.59 5.27 -11.22
CA ARG A 99 -18.80 6.11 -12.42
C ARG A 99 -18.84 5.23 -13.68
N PRO A 100 -20.03 4.95 -14.26
CA PRO A 100 -20.11 4.43 -15.61
C PRO A 100 -19.64 5.52 -16.57
N SER A 101 -18.75 5.15 -17.49
CA SER A 101 -18.55 5.84 -18.78
C SER A 101 -19.04 4.92 -19.87
#